data_AF-A0A8S3AXI3-F1
#
_entry.id   AF-A0A8S3AXI3-F1
#
_cell.length_a   1.000
_cell.length_b   1.000
_cell.length_c   1.000
_cell.angle_alpha   90.00
_cell.angle_beta   90.00
_cell.angle_gamma   90.00
#
_symmetry.space_group_name_H-M   'P 1'
#
loop_
_entity.id
_entity.type
_entity.pdbx_description
1 polymer ?
#
loop_
_entity_poly.entity_id
_entity_poly.type
_entity_poly.pdbx_seq_one_letter_code
_entity_poly.pdbx_strand_id
1 'polypeptide(L)'
;IPNVVHILRLDQTSVLIKQTMIQIVKELKIKQNEMIRYLKKNPILATADWFFVQKAIHIQSQFHNEKEELTKENLLLRRHIDQIKCDNCQVHVTIPISKYEFKQTLEDCRVRILRLQKTHFWLNYYNGQLSSYGLHTLNSLCDRAIDTPKKCIDLKTIKAYIVGKSRLRSLLNFIRNCTRKWQKYLPWYYSKIPKLQRRTNINEHELRISILQVQHWYTKLFTCLPISFSMMLIECALTAYQLHTNLCNKLLNKNLVKLNLALEITSSLLLIFDSMQIYYWFYPYIKQKFHISILPWLILYSFVSTCRCFSCIIYLIILISGPTKNLCISFYILKSLSLIECIVLCLFLIEPLQLFVDYMLNRYVSISYDIGLAYISSEEQVLKIIHRLTDNGKHT
;
A
#
# COMPACT_ATOMS: atom_id res chain seq x y z
N ILE A 1 -43.73 30.70 -16.13
CA ILE A 1 -42.27 30.85 -15.94
C ILE A 1 -41.60 31.74 -17.04
N PRO A 2 -42.20 32.85 -17.53
CA PRO A 2 -41.48 33.75 -18.45
C PRO A 2 -40.48 34.67 -17.72
N ASN A 3 -40.66 34.91 -16.40
CA ASN A 3 -39.83 35.86 -15.66
C ASN A 3 -38.42 35.37 -15.32
N VAL A 4 -38.15 34.06 -15.28
CA VAL A 4 -36.83 33.54 -14.87
C VAL A 4 -35.76 33.76 -15.95
N VAL A 5 -36.14 33.71 -17.22
CA VAL A 5 -35.24 33.90 -18.37
C VAL A 5 -34.73 35.34 -18.44
N HIS A 6 -35.62 36.30 -18.15
CA HIS A 6 -35.32 37.73 -18.15
C HIS A 6 -34.49 38.14 -16.91
N ILE A 7 -34.71 37.49 -15.77
CA ILE A 7 -33.92 37.70 -14.54
C ILE A 7 -32.50 37.15 -14.67
N LEU A 8 -32.30 36.04 -15.40
CA LEU A 8 -30.99 35.42 -15.62
C LEU A 8 -30.22 35.96 -16.84
N ARG A 9 -30.75 36.99 -17.53
CA ARG A 9 -30.17 37.55 -18.78
C ARG A 9 -29.84 36.49 -19.84
N LEU A 10 -30.64 35.43 -19.94
CA LEU A 10 -30.44 34.35 -20.92
C LEU A 10 -30.86 34.76 -22.35
N ASP A 11 -31.59 35.85 -22.48
CA ASP A 11 -31.90 36.57 -23.71
C ASP A 11 -30.62 37.06 -24.43
N GLN A 12 -29.60 37.52 -23.69
CA GLN A 12 -28.32 38.01 -24.20
C GLN A 12 -27.27 36.92 -24.46
N THR A 13 -27.60 35.64 -24.28
CA THR A 13 -26.64 34.55 -24.49
C THR A 13 -26.30 34.36 -25.97
N SER A 14 -25.01 34.14 -26.25
CA SER A 14 -24.52 33.88 -27.60
C SER A 14 -25.25 32.69 -28.22
N VAL A 15 -25.43 32.71 -29.54
CA VAL A 15 -26.12 31.67 -30.31
C VAL A 15 -25.55 30.27 -30.00
N LEU A 16 -24.24 30.19 -29.71
CA LEU A 16 -23.55 28.97 -29.31
C LEU A 16 -24.03 28.40 -27.97
N ILE A 17 -24.32 29.26 -26.98
CA ILE A 17 -24.84 28.83 -25.66
C ILE A 17 -26.28 28.35 -25.81
N LYS A 18 -27.10 29.02 -26.62
CA LYS A 18 -28.47 28.57 -26.92
C LYS A 18 -28.47 27.21 -27.62
N GLN A 19 -27.57 27.00 -28.59
CA GLN A 19 -27.41 25.72 -29.29
C GLN A 19 -26.90 24.59 -28.40
N THR A 20 -25.91 24.85 -27.53
CA THR A 20 -25.42 23.85 -26.56
C THR A 20 -26.50 23.49 -25.55
N MET A 21 -27.27 24.47 -25.06
CA MET A 21 -28.43 24.22 -24.21
C MET A 21 -29.50 23.38 -24.92
N ILE A 22 -29.80 23.64 -26.20
CA ILE A 22 -30.72 22.81 -26.99
C ILE A 22 -30.19 21.39 -27.15
N GLN A 23 -28.89 21.21 -27.40
CA GLN A 23 -28.28 19.88 -27.54
C GLN A 23 -28.32 19.10 -26.22
N ILE A 24 -27.99 19.75 -25.10
CA ILE A 24 -28.08 19.17 -23.76
C ILE A 24 -29.53 18.77 -23.45
N VAL A 25 -30.51 19.62 -23.76
CA VAL A 25 -31.94 19.30 -23.56
C VAL A 25 -32.37 18.12 -24.45
N LYS A 26 -31.86 18.00 -25.68
CA LYS A 26 -32.12 16.83 -26.54
C LYS A 26 -31.52 15.55 -25.97
N GLU A 27 -30.27 15.58 -25.52
CA GLU A 27 -29.61 14.43 -24.90
C GLU A 27 -30.30 14.00 -23.60
N LEU A 28 -30.74 14.96 -22.78
CA LEU A 28 -31.51 14.68 -21.57
C LEU A 28 -32.85 14.01 -21.90
N LYS A 29 -33.55 14.46 -22.95
CA LYS A 29 -34.79 13.80 -23.41
C LYS A 29 -34.55 12.37 -23.89
N ILE A 30 -33.44 12.12 -24.60
CA ILE A 30 -33.08 10.77 -25.06
C ILE A 30 -32.81 9.87 -23.86
N LYS A 31 -31.96 10.30 -22.91
CA LYS A 31 -31.66 9.54 -21.69
C LYS A 31 -32.89 9.31 -20.82
N GLN A 32 -33.77 10.30 -20.72
CA GLN A 32 -35.06 10.18 -20.04
C GLN A 32 -35.91 9.08 -20.68
N ASN A 33 -36.02 9.05 -22.01
CA ASN A 33 -36.78 8.03 -22.72
C ASN A 33 -36.18 6.63 -22.57
N GLU A 34 -34.84 6.51 -22.58
CA GLU A 34 -34.15 5.25 -22.32
C GLU A 34 -34.38 4.76 -20.89
N MET A 35 -34.33 5.67 -19.91
CA MET A 35 -34.58 5.36 -18.50
C MET A 35 -36.04 4.94 -18.29
N ILE A 36 -37.01 5.61 -18.91
CA ILE A 36 -38.41 5.19 -18.90
C ILE A 36 -38.57 3.79 -19.52
N ARG A 37 -37.91 3.51 -20.65
CA ARG A 37 -37.93 2.18 -21.27
C ARG A 37 -37.33 1.11 -20.35
N TYR A 38 -36.26 1.44 -19.63
CA TYR A 38 -35.66 0.53 -18.65
C TYR A 38 -36.59 0.27 -17.46
N LEU A 39 -37.18 1.32 -16.90
CA LEU A 39 -38.09 1.19 -15.75
C LEU A 39 -39.39 0.46 -16.13
N LYS A 40 -39.90 0.63 -17.36
CA LYS A 40 -41.03 -0.14 -17.89
C LYS A 40 -40.76 -1.65 -17.99
N LYS A 41 -39.51 -2.06 -18.15
CA LYS A 41 -39.14 -3.49 -18.18
C LYS A 41 -39.13 -4.14 -16.79
N ASN A 42 -39.15 -3.35 -15.72
CA ASN A 42 -39.17 -3.88 -14.37
C ASN A 42 -40.60 -4.33 -14.02
N PRO A 43 -40.82 -5.62 -13.68
CA PRO A 43 -42.17 -6.18 -13.49
C PRO A 43 -42.96 -5.51 -12.36
N ILE A 44 -42.29 -4.93 -11.37
CA ILE A 44 -42.92 -4.24 -10.24
C ILE A 44 -43.44 -2.85 -10.65
N LEU A 45 -42.75 -2.19 -11.59
CA LEU A 45 -43.08 -0.84 -12.06
C LEU A 45 -43.88 -0.85 -13.37
N ALA A 46 -44.00 -2.01 -14.03
CA ALA A 46 -44.73 -2.16 -15.28
C ALA A 46 -46.21 -1.74 -15.16
N THR A 47 -46.80 -1.86 -13.97
CA THR A 47 -48.20 -1.50 -13.67
C THR A 47 -48.41 -0.03 -13.31
N ALA A 48 -47.35 0.79 -13.22
CA ALA A 48 -47.47 2.21 -12.91
C ALA A 48 -48.16 2.99 -14.05
N ASP A 49 -48.83 4.10 -13.71
CA ASP A 49 -49.38 5.03 -14.70
C ASP A 49 -48.27 5.84 -15.38
N TRP A 50 -47.70 5.23 -16.41
CA TRP A 50 -46.62 5.81 -17.19
C TRP A 50 -47.02 7.08 -17.96
N PHE A 51 -48.31 7.31 -18.19
CA PHE A 51 -48.79 8.52 -18.83
C PHE A 51 -48.66 9.71 -17.88
N PHE A 52 -49.07 9.53 -16.61
CA PHE A 52 -48.86 10.53 -15.57
C PHE A 52 -47.37 10.82 -15.34
N VAL A 53 -46.54 9.77 -15.27
CA VAL A 53 -45.08 9.90 -15.10
C VAL A 53 -44.44 10.67 -16.26
N GLN A 54 -44.84 10.38 -17.51
CA GLN A 54 -44.35 11.12 -18.68
C GLN A 54 -44.77 12.59 -18.64
N LYS A 55 -45.99 12.89 -18.20
CA LYS A 55 -46.49 14.26 -18.06
C LYS A 55 -45.75 15.03 -16.96
N ALA A 56 -45.45 14.38 -15.83
CA ALA A 56 -44.76 14.99 -14.70
C ALA A 56 -43.27 15.28 -14.97
N ILE A 57 -42.60 14.44 -15.76
CA ILE A 57 -41.16 14.56 -16.04
C ILE A 57 -40.91 15.26 -17.41
N HIS A 58 -41.94 15.68 -18.13
CA HIS A 58 -41.76 16.28 -19.45
C HIS A 58 -40.99 17.62 -19.38
N ILE A 59 -39.76 17.64 -19.88
CA ILE A 59 -38.97 18.87 -20.01
C ILE A 59 -39.50 19.68 -21.21
N GLN A 60 -40.21 20.78 -20.93
CA GLN A 60 -40.58 21.77 -21.95
C GLN A 60 -39.33 22.54 -22.40
N SER A 61 -39.04 22.52 -23.71
CA SER A 61 -37.96 23.32 -24.29
C SER A 61 -38.53 24.68 -24.68
N GLN A 62 -38.01 25.75 -24.08
CA GLN A 62 -38.45 27.13 -24.32
C GLN A 62 -38.01 27.70 -25.69
N PHE A 63 -37.21 26.95 -26.46
CA PHE A 63 -36.63 27.38 -27.75
C PHE A 63 -37.34 26.73 -28.96
N HIS A 64 -38.66 26.54 -28.90
CA HIS A 64 -39.36 25.64 -29.81
C HIS A 64 -39.96 26.28 -31.07
N ASN A 65 -39.94 27.61 -31.20
CA ASN A 65 -40.69 28.32 -32.25
C ASN A 65 -39.95 28.51 -33.58
N GLU A 66 -38.80 27.86 -33.75
CA GLU A 66 -37.83 28.19 -34.82
C GLU A 66 -37.38 26.93 -35.59
N LYS A 67 -38.13 25.82 -35.48
CA LYS A 67 -37.59 24.48 -35.80
C LYS A 67 -37.71 23.98 -37.24
N GLU A 68 -38.23 24.74 -38.20
CA GLU A 68 -38.28 24.26 -39.60
C GLU A 68 -37.30 24.93 -40.55
N GLU A 69 -36.86 26.17 -40.31
CA GLU A 69 -35.84 26.83 -41.15
C GLU A 69 -34.39 26.59 -40.67
N LEU A 70 -34.20 26.41 -39.36
CA LEU A 70 -32.87 26.29 -38.74
C LEU A 70 -32.14 24.97 -39.00
N THR A 71 -32.78 23.93 -39.56
CA THR A 71 -32.11 22.63 -39.77
C THR A 71 -31.15 22.64 -40.95
N LYS A 72 -31.39 23.47 -41.97
CA LYS A 72 -30.48 23.63 -43.12
C LYS A 72 -29.41 24.69 -42.85
N GLU A 73 -29.76 25.76 -42.15
CA GLU A 73 -28.80 26.81 -41.78
C GLU A 73 -27.84 26.38 -40.66
N ASN A 74 -28.24 25.52 -39.71
CA ASN A 74 -27.33 25.12 -38.62
C ASN A 74 -26.23 24.13 -39.02
N LEU A 75 -26.41 23.36 -40.10
CA LEU A 75 -25.31 22.59 -40.70
C LEU A 75 -24.29 23.51 -41.38
N LEU A 76 -24.74 24.67 -41.86
CA LEU A 76 -23.88 25.72 -42.40
C LEU A 76 -23.24 26.55 -41.27
N LEU A 77 -23.93 26.81 -40.15
CA LEU A 77 -23.37 27.55 -39.02
C LEU A 77 -22.21 26.83 -38.30
N ARG A 78 -22.16 25.50 -38.29
CA ARG A 78 -20.98 24.76 -37.78
C ARG A 78 -19.71 25.01 -38.60
N ARG A 79 -19.83 25.54 -39.83
CA ARG A 79 -18.71 25.91 -40.69
C ARG A 79 -18.38 27.42 -40.63
N HIS A 80 -19.18 28.24 -39.93
CA HIS A 80 -19.10 29.69 -40.02
C HIS A 80 -18.27 30.40 -38.94
N ILE A 81 -17.59 29.69 -38.04
CA ILE A 81 -16.73 30.40 -37.08
C ILE A 81 -15.40 30.84 -37.70
N ASP A 82 -14.94 30.21 -38.79
CA ASP A 82 -13.62 30.51 -39.32
C ASP A 82 -13.63 30.72 -40.84
N GLN A 83 -14.65 31.32 -41.46
CA GLN A 83 -14.58 31.59 -42.91
C GLN A 83 -14.67 33.08 -43.22
N ILE A 84 -13.52 33.71 -43.50
CA ILE A 84 -13.46 35.08 -44.00
C ILE A 84 -13.68 35.02 -45.51
N LYS A 85 -14.58 35.87 -46.01
CA LYS A 85 -14.78 36.05 -47.43
C LYS A 85 -13.73 37.04 -47.93
N CYS A 86 -12.93 36.66 -48.92
CA CYS A 86 -11.96 37.57 -49.51
C CYS A 86 -12.71 38.65 -50.31
N ASP A 87 -12.51 39.93 -49.98
CA ASP A 87 -13.23 41.03 -50.63
C ASP A 87 -12.96 41.14 -52.14
N ASN A 88 -11.80 40.65 -52.61
CA ASN A 88 -11.40 40.72 -54.02
C ASN A 88 -11.89 39.55 -54.89
N CYS A 89 -12.03 38.35 -54.35
CA CYS A 89 -12.38 37.16 -55.14
C CYS A 89 -13.59 36.38 -54.61
N GLN A 90 -14.22 36.85 -53.52
CA GLN A 90 -15.42 36.27 -52.90
C GLN A 90 -15.28 34.80 -52.45
N VAL A 91 -14.06 34.25 -52.47
CA VAL A 91 -13.75 32.90 -52.00
C VAL A 91 -13.73 32.88 -50.46
N HIS A 92 -14.38 31.88 -49.88
CA HIS A 92 -14.38 31.64 -48.44
C HIS A 92 -13.08 30.94 -48.03
N VAL A 93 -12.27 31.56 -47.17
CA VAL A 93 -11.02 31.00 -46.68
C VAL A 93 -11.19 30.61 -45.21
N THR A 94 -10.84 29.37 -44.87
CA THR A 94 -10.82 28.92 -43.48
C THR A 94 -9.69 29.59 -42.71
N ILE A 95 -10.00 30.36 -41.66
CA ILE A 95 -9.00 30.92 -40.75
C ILE A 95 -8.29 29.74 -40.08
N PRO A 96 -6.97 29.58 -40.27
CA PRO A 96 -6.24 28.58 -39.51
C PRO A 96 -6.28 28.95 -38.02
N ILE A 97 -6.54 27.97 -37.15
CA ILE A 97 -6.51 28.12 -35.70
C ILE A 97 -5.22 28.86 -35.31
N SER A 98 -5.35 29.92 -34.51
CA SER A 98 -4.18 30.69 -34.10
C SER A 98 -3.21 29.79 -33.32
N LYS A 99 -1.90 30.08 -33.41
CA LYS A 99 -0.89 29.33 -32.63
C LYS A 99 -1.16 29.37 -31.12
N TYR A 100 -1.91 30.35 -30.63
CA TYR A 100 -2.31 30.49 -29.24
C TYR A 100 -3.49 29.56 -28.89
N GLU A 101 -4.58 29.61 -29.66
CA GLU A 101 -5.75 28.73 -29.47
C GLU A 101 -5.38 27.26 -29.64
N PHE A 102 -4.48 26.95 -30.56
CA PHE A 102 -3.96 25.58 -30.72
C PHE A 102 -3.21 25.10 -29.46
N LYS A 103 -2.45 25.97 -28.80
CA LYS A 103 -1.78 25.63 -27.53
C LYS A 103 -2.78 25.45 -26.39
N GLN A 104 -3.80 26.30 -26.32
CA GLN A 104 -4.82 26.24 -25.28
C GLN A 104 -5.68 24.98 -25.42
N THR A 105 -6.11 24.65 -26.64
CA THR A 105 -6.86 23.42 -26.93
C THR A 105 -6.04 22.16 -26.64
N LEU A 106 -4.73 22.16 -26.90
CA LEU A 106 -3.86 21.04 -26.51
C LEU A 106 -3.76 20.85 -25.00
N GLU A 107 -3.64 21.94 -24.23
CA GLU A 107 -3.62 21.88 -22.77
C GLU A 107 -4.97 21.40 -22.20
N ASP A 108 -6.08 21.86 -22.76
CA ASP A 108 -7.41 21.38 -22.38
C ASP A 108 -7.59 19.88 -22.68
N CYS A 109 -7.13 19.43 -23.84
CA CYS A 109 -7.12 18.00 -24.20
C CYS A 109 -6.27 17.19 -23.22
N ARG A 110 -5.09 17.68 -22.84
CA ARG A 110 -4.22 17.04 -21.86
C ARG A 110 -4.91 16.88 -20.51
N VAL A 111 -5.54 17.93 -19.99
CA VAL A 111 -6.27 17.88 -18.71
C VAL A 111 -7.44 16.90 -18.77
N ARG A 112 -8.16 16.84 -19.89
CA ARG A 112 -9.26 15.86 -20.09
C ARG A 112 -8.73 14.42 -20.09
N ILE A 113 -7.62 14.17 -20.77
CA ILE A 113 -6.96 12.85 -20.77
C ILE A 113 -6.57 12.43 -19.35
N LEU A 114 -5.94 13.33 -18.58
CA LEU A 114 -5.55 13.04 -17.20
C LEU A 114 -6.77 12.77 -16.29
N ARG A 115 -7.87 13.51 -16.48
CA ARG A 115 -9.13 13.24 -15.76
C ARG A 115 -9.73 11.89 -16.12
N LEU A 116 -9.72 11.51 -17.40
CA LEU A 116 -10.16 10.19 -17.85
C LEU A 116 -9.30 9.07 -17.24
N GLN A 117 -7.97 9.23 -17.21
CA GLN A 117 -7.08 8.26 -16.54
C GLN A 117 -7.44 8.09 -15.06
N LYS A 118 -7.72 9.19 -14.33
CA LYS A 118 -8.19 9.11 -12.93
C LYS A 118 -9.47 8.28 -12.80
N THR A 119 -10.45 8.47 -13.69
CA THR A 119 -11.69 7.67 -13.64
C THR A 119 -11.43 6.18 -13.85
N HIS A 120 -10.49 5.82 -14.73
CA HIS A 120 -10.09 4.43 -14.93
C HIS A 120 -9.32 3.85 -13.74
N PHE A 121 -8.51 4.64 -13.04
CA PHE A 121 -7.86 4.19 -11.80
C PHE A 121 -8.88 3.85 -10.71
N TRP A 122 -9.92 4.67 -10.55
CA TRP A 122 -11.02 4.37 -9.65
C TRP A 122 -11.77 3.08 -10.03
N LEU A 123 -12.04 2.88 -11.33
CA LEU A 123 -12.66 1.66 -11.82
C LEU A 123 -11.81 0.41 -11.52
N ASN A 124 -10.50 0.49 -11.76
CA ASN A 124 -9.57 -0.61 -11.44
C ASN A 124 -9.47 -0.89 -9.94
N TYR A 125 -9.64 0.13 -9.09
CA TYR A 125 -9.74 -0.02 -7.64
C TYR A 125 -11.01 -0.76 -7.23
N TYR A 126 -12.18 -0.35 -7.74
CA TYR A 126 -13.45 -1.03 -7.45
C TYR A 126 -13.48 -2.47 -7.95
N ASN A 127 -12.78 -2.76 -9.06
CA ASN A 127 -12.63 -4.12 -9.60
C ASN A 127 -11.60 -4.98 -8.85
N GLY A 128 -10.93 -4.45 -7.82
CA GLY A 128 -9.93 -5.17 -7.03
C GLY A 128 -8.57 -5.36 -7.73
N GLN A 129 -8.34 -4.72 -8.88
CA GLN A 129 -7.08 -4.81 -9.65
C GLN A 129 -6.02 -3.81 -9.16
N LEU A 130 -6.42 -2.80 -8.39
CA LEU A 130 -5.54 -1.77 -7.86
C LEU A 130 -5.71 -1.67 -6.34
N SER A 131 -4.60 -1.64 -5.61
CA SER A 131 -4.63 -1.38 -4.16
C SER A 131 -4.98 0.08 -3.85
N SER A 132 -5.55 0.34 -2.67
CA SER A 132 -5.82 1.72 -2.20
C SER A 132 -4.57 2.60 -2.25
N TYR A 133 -3.41 2.05 -1.84
CA TYR A 133 -2.13 2.75 -1.94
C TYR A 133 -1.75 3.09 -3.39
N GLY A 134 -1.98 2.17 -4.33
CA GLY A 134 -1.73 2.39 -5.75
C GLY A 134 -2.63 3.48 -6.33
N LEU A 135 -3.92 3.49 -5.97
CA LEU A 135 -4.88 4.52 -6.36
C LEU A 135 -4.46 5.91 -5.87
N HIS A 136 -4.13 6.06 -4.58
CA HIS A 136 -3.67 7.34 -4.04
C HIS A 136 -2.39 7.81 -4.73
N THR A 137 -1.46 6.90 -5.00
CA THR A 137 -0.22 7.20 -5.71
C THR A 137 -0.50 7.73 -7.11
N LEU A 138 -1.28 7.01 -7.92
CA LEU A 138 -1.61 7.41 -9.28
C LEU A 138 -2.43 8.71 -9.32
N ASN A 139 -3.42 8.86 -8.45
CA ASN A 139 -4.19 10.11 -8.34
C ASN A 139 -3.29 11.30 -7.99
N SER A 140 -2.37 11.15 -7.03
CA SER A 140 -1.42 12.22 -6.67
C SER A 140 -0.47 12.59 -7.80
N LEU A 141 -0.15 11.63 -8.69
CA LEU A 141 0.66 11.88 -9.87
C LEU A 141 -0.15 12.60 -10.95
N CYS A 142 -1.42 12.22 -11.14
CA CYS A 142 -2.35 12.95 -12.00
C CYS A 142 -2.57 14.38 -11.55
N ASP A 143 -2.82 14.60 -10.25
CA ASP A 143 -3.06 15.95 -9.73
C ASP A 143 -1.84 16.86 -9.93
N ARG A 144 -0.65 16.34 -9.61
CA ARG A 144 0.60 17.04 -9.92
C ARG A 144 0.80 17.29 -11.41
N ALA A 145 0.40 16.35 -12.27
CA ALA A 145 0.50 16.52 -13.72
C ALA A 145 -0.50 17.58 -14.23
N ILE A 146 -1.71 17.64 -13.68
CA ILE A 146 -2.74 18.62 -14.04
C ILE A 146 -2.24 20.03 -13.71
N ASP A 147 -1.68 20.22 -12.51
CA ASP A 147 -1.22 21.53 -12.02
C ASP A 147 0.01 22.08 -12.76
N THR A 148 0.85 21.19 -13.32
CA THR A 148 2.05 21.60 -14.06
C THR A 148 1.79 21.66 -15.58
N PRO A 149 2.02 22.81 -16.25
CA PRO A 149 1.84 22.92 -17.69
C PRO A 149 2.80 22.00 -18.44
N LYS A 150 2.36 21.44 -19.58
CA LYS A 150 3.14 20.54 -20.46
C LYS A 150 3.67 19.24 -19.83
N LYS A 151 3.31 18.92 -18.59
CA LYS A 151 3.75 17.66 -17.96
C LYS A 151 2.75 16.56 -18.25
N CYS A 152 3.27 15.44 -18.76
CA CYS A 152 2.55 14.18 -18.86
C CYS A 152 3.06 13.22 -17.78
N ILE A 153 2.22 12.25 -17.43
CA ILE A 153 2.66 11.11 -16.63
C ILE A 153 3.38 10.19 -17.60
N ASP A 154 4.63 9.84 -17.29
CA ASP A 154 5.36 8.80 -18.02
C ASP A 154 5.66 7.64 -17.07
N LEU A 155 5.87 6.44 -17.62
CA LEU A 155 6.40 5.29 -16.88
C LEU A 155 7.72 5.64 -16.15
N LYS A 156 8.55 6.51 -16.72
CA LYS A 156 9.77 7.01 -16.06
C LYS A 156 9.46 7.82 -14.81
N THR A 157 8.42 8.66 -14.83
CA THR A 157 7.99 9.46 -13.68
C THR A 157 7.36 8.60 -12.59
N ILE A 158 6.56 7.59 -12.97
CA ILE A 158 5.99 6.61 -12.03
C ILE A 158 7.10 5.80 -11.39
N LYS A 159 8.05 5.30 -12.19
CA LYS A 159 9.23 4.59 -11.70
C LYS A 159 10.04 5.49 -10.77
N ALA A 160 10.29 6.75 -11.12
CA ALA A 160 11.02 7.69 -10.26
C ALA A 160 10.27 8.00 -8.96
N TYR A 161 8.94 8.09 -8.96
CA TYR A 161 8.14 8.30 -7.75
C TYR A 161 8.14 7.07 -6.83
N ILE A 162 7.96 5.88 -7.40
CA ILE A 162 8.07 4.61 -6.68
C ILE A 162 9.50 4.46 -6.14
N VAL A 163 10.51 4.68 -6.98
CA VAL A 163 11.94 4.67 -6.62
C VAL A 163 12.32 5.87 -5.73
N GLY A 164 11.49 6.90 -5.57
CA GLY A 164 11.71 7.97 -4.59
C GLY A 164 11.71 7.44 -3.14
N LYS A 165 11.03 6.31 -2.90
CA LYS A 165 11.16 5.49 -1.68
C LYS A 165 12.39 4.56 -1.70
N SER A 166 13.37 4.80 -2.59
CA SER A 166 14.60 4.00 -2.77
C SER A 166 15.39 3.83 -1.49
N ARG A 167 15.36 4.78 -0.57
CA ARG A 167 16.04 4.65 0.73
C ARG A 167 15.57 3.42 1.51
N LEU A 168 14.27 3.14 1.51
CA LEU A 168 13.72 1.94 2.16
C LEU A 168 14.16 0.68 1.40
N ARG A 169 14.15 0.71 0.07
CA ARG A 169 14.58 -0.44 -0.74
C ARG A 169 16.07 -0.71 -0.60
N SER A 170 16.92 0.31 -0.57
CA SER A 170 18.36 0.18 -0.37
C SER A 170 18.67 -0.33 1.03
N LEU A 171 17.95 0.16 2.04
CA LEU A 171 18.08 -0.29 3.42
C LEU A 171 17.61 -1.76 3.56
N LEU A 172 16.47 -2.13 2.97
CA LEU A 172 16.01 -3.51 2.92
C LEU A 172 17.00 -4.42 2.18
N ASN A 173 17.58 -3.98 1.06
CA ASN A 173 18.61 -4.73 0.34
C ASN A 173 19.91 -4.84 1.14
N PHE A 174 20.29 -3.78 1.87
CA PHE A 174 21.45 -3.81 2.76
C PHE A 174 21.24 -4.83 3.88
N ILE A 175 20.09 -4.76 4.57
CA ILE A 175 19.70 -5.74 5.59
C ILE A 175 19.72 -7.15 5.00
N ARG A 176 19.11 -7.36 3.83
CA ARG A 176 19.08 -8.66 3.14
C ARG A 176 20.49 -9.19 2.85
N ASN A 177 21.40 -8.32 2.44
CA ASN A 177 22.78 -8.71 2.17
C ASN A 177 23.54 -9.03 3.46
N CYS A 178 23.31 -8.27 4.53
CA CYS A 178 23.85 -8.56 5.86
C CYS A 178 23.33 -9.91 6.35
N THR A 179 22.02 -10.13 6.41
CA THR A 179 21.42 -11.38 6.90
C THR A 179 21.92 -12.58 6.11
N ARG A 180 22.00 -12.49 4.77
CA ARG A 180 22.57 -13.55 3.92
C ARG A 180 24.04 -13.88 4.20
N LYS A 181 24.86 -12.88 4.55
CA LYS A 181 26.26 -13.13 4.95
C LYS A 181 26.31 -13.93 6.24
N TRP A 182 25.54 -13.52 7.25
CA TRP A 182 25.48 -14.21 8.55
C TRP A 182 24.86 -15.60 8.45
N GLN A 183 23.91 -15.78 7.55
CA GLN A 183 23.21 -17.04 7.32
C GLN A 183 24.10 -18.17 6.81
N LYS A 184 25.20 -17.86 6.12
CA LYS A 184 26.20 -18.86 5.72
C LYS A 184 26.83 -19.58 6.92
N TYR A 185 26.82 -18.95 8.09
CA TYR A 185 27.39 -19.49 9.32
C TYR A 185 26.36 -20.22 10.19
N LEU A 186 25.08 -20.27 9.80
CA LEU A 186 24.02 -20.93 10.55
C LEU A 186 23.84 -22.39 10.08
N PRO A 187 24.11 -23.41 10.93
CA PRO A 187 24.10 -24.82 10.52
C PRO A 187 22.73 -25.34 10.09
N TRP A 188 21.64 -24.82 10.68
CA TRP A 188 20.27 -25.26 10.38
C TRP A 188 19.70 -24.67 9.09
N TYR A 189 20.36 -23.68 8.48
CA TYR A 189 19.91 -23.14 7.20
C TYR A 189 20.27 -24.04 6.01
N TYR A 190 21.36 -24.80 6.12
CA TYR A 190 21.78 -25.74 5.07
C TYR A 190 20.84 -26.95 4.95
N SER A 191 20.12 -27.32 6.02
CA SER A 191 18.95 -28.19 5.89
C SER A 191 17.83 -27.39 5.26
N LYS A 192 17.81 -27.36 3.93
CA LYS A 192 16.72 -26.83 3.08
C LYS A 192 15.40 -26.83 3.86
N ILE A 193 14.89 -25.67 4.26
CA ILE A 193 13.44 -25.46 4.23
C ILE A 193 13.04 -26.04 2.88
N PRO A 194 12.25 -27.13 2.83
CA PRO A 194 11.95 -27.77 1.57
C PRO A 194 11.45 -26.63 0.71
N LYS A 195 12.18 -26.33 -0.37
CA LYS A 195 11.72 -25.37 -1.37
C LYS A 195 10.27 -25.76 -1.55
N LEU A 196 9.32 -24.87 -1.21
CA LEU A 196 7.90 -25.01 -1.51
C LEU A 196 7.80 -24.97 -3.03
N GLN A 197 8.36 -26.01 -3.64
CA GLN A 197 8.64 -26.20 -5.02
C GLN A 197 7.49 -27.05 -5.47
N ARG A 198 6.44 -26.35 -5.93
CA ARG A 198 5.56 -26.81 -6.99
C ARG A 198 5.22 -28.30 -6.93
N ARG A 199 4.65 -28.78 -5.81
CA ARG A 199 3.73 -29.91 -5.91
C ARG A 199 2.36 -29.31 -6.17
N THR A 200 2.01 -29.27 -7.45
CA THR A 200 0.79 -28.67 -8.02
C THR A 200 -0.51 -29.36 -7.61
N ASN A 201 -0.50 -30.28 -6.65
CA ASN A 201 -1.68 -31.07 -6.23
C ASN A 201 -1.83 -31.17 -4.70
N ILE A 202 -1.38 -30.17 -3.94
CA ILE A 202 -1.76 -30.08 -2.51
C ILE A 202 -3.01 -29.21 -2.44
N ASN A 203 -4.11 -29.78 -1.94
CA ASN A 203 -5.39 -29.11 -1.76
C ASN A 203 -5.20 -27.74 -1.11
N GLU A 204 -5.79 -26.67 -1.68
CA GLU A 204 -5.68 -25.30 -1.18
C GLU A 204 -5.99 -25.19 0.33
N HIS A 205 -6.83 -26.09 0.85
CA HIS A 205 -7.14 -26.18 2.28
C HIS A 205 -5.97 -26.64 3.15
N GLU A 206 -5.16 -27.62 2.73
CA GLU A 206 -3.97 -28.04 3.48
C GLU A 206 -2.87 -26.98 3.41
N LEU A 207 -2.79 -26.26 2.28
CA LEU A 207 -1.90 -25.11 2.13
C LEU A 207 -2.31 -23.95 3.06
N ARG A 208 -3.62 -23.67 3.19
CA ARG A 208 -4.12 -22.63 4.11
C ARG A 208 -3.90 -22.99 5.58
N ILE A 209 -4.11 -24.25 5.97
CA ILE A 209 -3.88 -24.70 7.35
C ILE A 209 -2.39 -24.62 7.70
N SER A 210 -1.51 -25.04 6.79
CA SER A 210 -0.05 -24.92 7.00
C SER A 210 0.40 -23.46 7.03
N ILE A 211 -0.14 -22.58 6.18
CA ILE A 211 0.16 -21.14 6.20
C ILE A 211 -0.34 -20.47 7.50
N LEU A 212 -1.54 -20.81 7.98
CA LEU A 212 -2.09 -20.26 9.22
C LEU A 212 -1.34 -20.76 10.46
N GLN A 213 -0.95 -22.03 10.48
CA GLN A 213 -0.10 -22.57 11.54
C GLN A 213 1.24 -21.82 11.52
N VAL A 214 1.92 -21.76 10.37
CA VAL A 214 3.16 -21.00 10.22
C VAL A 214 2.96 -19.54 10.69
N GLN A 215 1.92 -18.83 10.26
CA GLN A 215 1.66 -17.46 10.74
C GLN A 215 1.48 -17.38 12.26
N HIS A 216 0.72 -18.29 12.87
CA HIS A 216 0.50 -18.29 14.32
C HIS A 216 1.80 -18.58 15.10
N TRP A 217 2.62 -19.51 14.60
CA TRP A 217 3.94 -19.82 15.17
C TRP A 217 4.90 -18.65 15.05
N TYR A 218 4.92 -17.97 13.90
CA TYR A 218 5.75 -16.78 13.68
C TYR A 218 5.30 -15.59 14.53
N THR A 219 4.00 -15.39 14.75
CA THR A 219 3.52 -14.32 15.64
C THR A 219 3.94 -14.53 17.10
N LYS A 220 4.00 -15.77 17.58
CA LYS A 220 4.52 -16.07 18.93
C LYS A 220 6.03 -15.85 19.02
N LEU A 221 6.77 -16.27 18.00
CA LEU A 221 8.22 -16.08 17.93
C LEU A 221 8.61 -14.59 17.83
N PHE A 222 7.83 -13.80 17.09
CA PHE A 222 8.04 -12.36 16.93
C PHE A 222 7.60 -11.53 18.16
N THR A 223 6.82 -12.10 19.08
CA THR A 223 6.39 -11.40 20.29
C THR A 223 7.24 -11.78 21.50
N CYS A 224 7.54 -13.06 21.70
CA CYS A 224 8.29 -13.50 22.89
C CYS A 224 9.79 -13.17 22.83
N LEU A 225 10.47 -13.42 21.69
CA LEU A 225 11.93 -13.20 21.58
C LEU A 225 12.36 -11.73 21.71
N PRO A 226 11.64 -10.74 21.13
CA PRO A 226 12.00 -9.34 21.34
C PRO A 226 11.76 -8.89 22.79
N ILE A 227 10.76 -9.45 23.47
CA ILE A 227 10.50 -9.18 24.89
C ILE A 227 11.67 -9.73 25.71
N SER A 228 12.08 -10.98 25.52
CA SER A 228 13.22 -11.55 26.26
C SER A 228 14.53 -10.81 25.96
N PHE A 229 14.77 -10.43 24.69
CA PHE A 229 15.90 -9.59 24.31
C PHE A 229 15.88 -8.21 24.99
N SER A 230 14.72 -7.54 25.03
CA SER A 230 14.58 -6.23 25.66
C SER A 230 14.79 -6.29 27.18
N MET A 231 14.25 -7.31 27.85
CA MET A 231 14.42 -7.54 29.28
C MET A 231 15.89 -7.79 29.62
N MET A 232 16.59 -8.58 28.80
CA MET A 232 18.02 -8.82 28.97
C MET A 232 18.87 -7.56 28.76
N LEU A 233 18.53 -6.70 27.79
CA LEU A 233 19.22 -5.41 27.61
C LEU A 233 19.01 -4.48 28.82
N ILE A 234 17.79 -4.44 29.36
CA ILE A 234 17.48 -3.68 30.57
C ILE A 234 18.29 -4.19 31.76
N GLU A 235 18.40 -5.51 31.93
CA GLU A 235 19.26 -6.11 32.95
C GLU A 235 20.75 -5.79 32.75
N CYS A 236 21.26 -5.88 31.53
CA CYS A 236 22.65 -5.53 31.24
C CYS A 236 22.93 -4.05 31.54
N ALA A 237 22.01 -3.16 31.20
CA ALA A 237 22.12 -1.73 31.53
C ALA A 237 22.07 -1.49 33.04
N LEU A 238 21.17 -2.16 33.76
CA LEU A 238 21.05 -2.05 35.22
C LEU A 238 22.27 -2.60 35.95
N THR A 239 22.81 -3.73 35.52
CA THR A 239 24.04 -4.31 36.09
C THR A 239 25.26 -3.43 35.80
N ALA A 240 25.38 -2.86 34.61
CA ALA A 240 26.42 -1.88 34.29
C ALA A 240 26.28 -0.60 35.15
N TYR A 241 25.06 -0.11 35.34
CA TYR A 241 24.78 1.02 36.22
C TYR A 241 25.11 0.71 37.69
N GLN A 242 24.79 -0.49 38.18
CA GLN A 242 25.15 -0.95 39.51
C GLN A 242 26.65 -1.11 39.70
N LEU A 243 27.36 -1.61 38.70
CA LEU A 243 28.82 -1.69 38.73
C LEU A 243 29.44 -0.29 38.89
N HIS A 244 28.96 0.66 38.08
CA HIS A 244 29.41 2.05 38.12
C HIS A 244 29.09 2.74 39.45
N THR A 245 27.92 2.48 40.04
CA THR A 245 27.49 3.11 41.29
C THR A 245 28.09 2.47 42.54
N ASN A 246 28.29 1.15 42.57
CA ASN A 246 28.94 0.45 43.68
C ASN A 246 30.45 0.75 43.79
N LEU A 247 31.10 1.12 42.69
CA LEU A 247 32.45 1.67 42.72
C LEU A 247 32.49 3.08 43.34
N CYS A 248 31.37 3.81 43.32
CA CYS A 248 31.30 5.20 43.76
C CYS A 248 30.62 5.43 45.12
N ASN A 249 29.75 4.55 45.64
CA ASN A 249 29.12 4.77 46.95
C ASN A 249 28.57 3.50 47.63
N LYS A 250 28.64 3.48 48.98
CA LYS A 250 28.31 2.36 49.88
C LYS A 250 26.80 2.23 50.21
N LEU A 251 25.93 2.98 49.54
CA LEU A 251 24.49 3.07 49.85
C LEU A 251 23.64 2.50 48.71
N LEU A 252 23.58 1.17 48.67
CA LEU A 252 22.65 0.44 47.82
C LEU A 252 21.22 0.63 48.34
N ASN A 253 20.41 1.36 47.58
CA ASN A 253 19.02 1.61 47.90
C ASN A 253 18.25 0.27 47.90
N LYS A 254 17.65 -0.13 49.04
CA LYS A 254 16.97 -1.45 49.19
C LYS A 254 15.92 -1.72 48.11
N ASN A 255 15.32 -0.67 47.53
CA ASN A 255 14.32 -0.79 46.47
C ASN A 255 14.94 -1.21 45.12
N LEU A 256 16.15 -0.75 44.80
CA LEU A 256 16.86 -1.15 43.56
C LEU A 256 17.29 -2.61 43.60
N VAL A 257 17.66 -3.11 44.77
CA VAL A 257 17.98 -4.55 44.98
C VAL A 257 16.76 -5.42 44.72
N LYS A 258 15.60 -5.04 45.26
CA LYS A 258 14.34 -5.77 45.03
C LYS A 258 13.92 -5.76 43.56
N LEU A 259 14.08 -4.62 42.87
CA LEU A 259 13.80 -4.51 41.44
C LEU A 259 14.70 -5.42 40.61
N ASN A 260 16.00 -5.45 40.90
CA ASN A 260 16.94 -6.32 40.19
C ASN A 260 16.66 -7.80 40.41
N LEU A 261 16.34 -8.21 41.64
CA LEU A 261 15.92 -9.58 41.92
C LEU A 261 14.66 -9.94 41.12
N ALA A 262 13.67 -9.06 41.10
CA ALA A 262 12.43 -9.29 40.34
C ALA A 262 12.71 -9.43 38.84
N LEU A 263 13.58 -8.56 38.28
CA LEU A 263 14.00 -8.64 36.89
C LEU A 263 14.70 -9.96 36.59
N GLU A 264 15.67 -10.37 37.42
CA GLU A 264 16.44 -11.61 37.22
C GLU A 264 15.56 -12.87 37.29
N ILE A 265 14.55 -12.87 38.17
CA ILE A 265 13.54 -13.93 38.23
C ILE A 265 12.69 -13.92 36.96
N THR A 266 12.21 -12.75 36.53
CA THR A 266 11.38 -12.66 35.32
C THR A 266 12.12 -13.04 34.05
N SER A 267 13.39 -12.66 33.89
CA SER A 267 14.20 -13.06 32.74
C SER A 267 14.55 -14.53 32.76
N SER A 268 14.80 -15.11 33.93
CA SER A 268 15.01 -16.56 34.08
C SER A 268 13.76 -17.34 33.69
N LEU A 269 12.57 -16.90 34.12
CA LEU A 269 11.30 -17.51 33.73
C LEU A 269 11.03 -17.39 32.22
N LEU A 270 11.29 -16.21 31.64
CA LEU A 270 11.16 -16.00 30.20
C LEU A 270 12.12 -16.90 29.41
N LEU A 271 13.34 -17.09 29.91
CA LEU A 271 14.32 -17.96 29.26
C LEU A 271 13.92 -19.44 29.32
N ILE A 272 13.35 -19.90 30.43
CA ILE A 272 12.78 -21.25 30.52
C ILE A 272 11.64 -21.39 29.49
N PHE A 273 10.78 -20.39 29.38
CA PHE A 273 9.71 -20.40 28.39
C PHE A 273 10.24 -20.42 26.94
N ASP A 274 11.23 -19.59 26.64
CA ASP A 274 11.92 -19.57 25.34
C ASP A 274 12.60 -20.93 25.06
N SER A 275 13.21 -21.56 26.07
CA SER A 275 13.81 -22.91 25.95
C SER A 275 12.77 -23.97 25.57
N MET A 276 11.60 -23.93 26.20
CA MET A 276 10.50 -24.84 25.94
C MET A 276 9.93 -24.61 24.54
N GLN A 277 9.83 -23.34 24.10
CA GLN A 277 9.40 -23.00 22.75
C GLN A 277 10.40 -23.49 21.70
N ILE A 278 11.71 -23.29 21.92
CA ILE A 278 12.76 -23.75 21.03
C ILE A 278 12.75 -25.28 20.94
N TYR A 279 12.62 -25.98 22.08
CA TYR A 279 12.52 -27.44 22.10
C TYR A 279 11.29 -27.93 21.32
N TYR A 280 10.12 -27.30 21.55
CA TYR A 280 8.91 -27.63 20.81
C TYR A 280 9.07 -27.37 19.30
N TRP A 281 9.75 -26.28 18.91
CA TRP A 281 10.02 -25.94 17.51
C TRP A 281 10.88 -27.00 16.82
N PHE A 282 11.90 -27.51 17.52
CA PHE A 282 12.79 -28.53 16.99
C PHE A 282 12.26 -29.96 17.11
N TYR A 283 11.28 -30.24 17.97
CA TYR A 283 10.68 -31.58 18.14
C TYR A 283 10.33 -32.30 16.82
N PRO A 284 9.62 -31.69 15.84
CA PRO A 284 9.34 -32.34 14.56
C PRO A 284 10.60 -32.58 13.71
N TYR A 285 11.62 -31.71 13.81
CA TYR A 285 12.89 -31.83 13.08
C TYR A 285 13.82 -32.88 13.68
N ILE A 286 13.82 -33.02 15.00
CA ILE A 286 14.53 -34.05 15.76
C ILE A 286 14.07 -35.45 15.28
N LYS A 287 12.77 -35.61 15.03
CA LYS A 287 12.20 -36.87 14.50
C LYS A 287 12.67 -37.21 13.08
N GLN A 288 13.13 -36.23 12.29
CA GLN A 288 13.57 -36.43 10.90
C GLN A 288 15.10 -36.37 10.76
N LYS A 289 15.86 -37.30 11.35
CA LYS A 289 17.32 -37.54 11.11
C LYS A 289 18.29 -36.32 11.22
N PHE A 290 17.84 -35.11 11.54
CA PHE A 290 18.67 -33.89 11.64
C PHE A 290 19.28 -33.67 13.04
N HIS A 291 19.53 -34.77 13.77
CA HIS A 291 19.98 -34.73 15.16
C HIS A 291 21.33 -34.02 15.38
N ILE A 292 22.25 -34.07 14.41
CA ILE A 292 23.67 -33.74 14.66
C ILE A 292 23.95 -32.23 14.63
N SER A 293 23.22 -31.44 13.82
CA SER A 293 23.50 -30.00 13.67
C SER A 293 22.84 -29.12 14.72
N ILE A 294 21.72 -29.56 15.32
CA ILE A 294 20.92 -28.78 16.27
C ILE A 294 21.38 -28.99 17.73
N LEU A 295 21.90 -30.17 18.04
CA LEU A 295 22.30 -30.57 19.40
C LEU A 295 23.28 -29.58 20.08
N PRO A 296 24.34 -29.08 19.42
CA PRO A 296 25.29 -28.17 20.07
C PRO A 296 24.65 -26.86 20.54
N TRP A 297 23.67 -26.34 19.79
CA TRP A 297 22.96 -25.11 20.12
C TRP A 297 22.01 -25.31 21.29
N LEU A 298 21.34 -26.45 21.35
CA LEU A 298 20.44 -26.79 22.46
C LEU A 298 21.24 -27.00 23.77
N ILE A 299 22.43 -27.60 23.66
CA ILE A 299 23.39 -27.72 24.78
C ILE A 299 23.86 -26.33 25.23
N LEU A 300 24.25 -25.46 24.29
CA LEU A 300 24.72 -24.12 24.60
C LEU A 300 23.61 -23.26 25.25
N TYR A 301 22.37 -23.37 24.78
CA TYR A 301 21.22 -22.69 25.36
C TYR A 301 20.90 -23.21 26.78
N SER A 302 20.92 -24.53 26.97
CA SER A 302 20.78 -25.16 28.29
C SER A 302 21.87 -24.70 29.26
N PHE A 303 23.12 -24.64 28.80
CA PHE A 303 24.24 -24.14 29.59
C PHE A 303 24.02 -22.69 30.05
N VAL A 304 23.66 -21.79 29.13
CA VAL A 304 23.33 -20.39 29.46
C VAL A 304 22.17 -20.30 30.45
N SER A 305 21.12 -21.12 30.27
CA SER A 305 20.01 -21.21 31.22
C SER A 305 20.48 -21.58 32.62
N THR A 306 21.36 -22.59 32.74
CA THR A 306 21.89 -23.00 34.04
C THR A 306 22.74 -21.91 34.68
N CYS A 307 23.58 -21.20 33.91
CA CYS A 307 24.36 -20.08 34.42
C CYS A 307 23.48 -18.97 35.01
N ARG A 308 22.33 -18.66 34.39
CA ARG A 308 21.36 -17.70 34.96
C ARG A 308 20.72 -18.19 36.24
N CYS A 309 20.28 -19.45 36.29
CA CYS A 309 19.74 -20.02 37.52
C CYS A 309 20.77 -19.93 38.67
N PHE A 310 22.05 -20.23 38.39
CA PHE A 310 23.13 -20.08 39.37
C PHE A 310 23.39 -18.61 39.75
N SER A 311 23.32 -17.68 38.80
CA SER A 311 23.40 -16.23 39.07
C SER A 311 22.32 -15.79 40.08
N CYS A 312 21.06 -16.19 39.85
CA CYS A 312 19.94 -15.91 40.74
C CYS A 312 20.16 -16.50 42.15
N ILE A 313 20.64 -17.74 42.24
CA ILE A 313 20.92 -18.39 43.53
C ILE A 313 22.02 -17.63 44.29
N ILE A 314 23.11 -17.26 43.61
CA ILE A 314 24.20 -16.50 44.24
C ILE A 314 23.72 -15.12 44.67
N TYR A 315 22.86 -14.47 43.88
CA TYR A 315 22.27 -13.18 44.25
C TYR A 315 21.40 -13.29 45.51
N LEU A 316 20.60 -14.37 45.64
CA LEU A 316 19.84 -14.67 46.86
C LEU A 316 20.75 -14.91 48.08
N ILE A 317 21.87 -15.62 47.90
CA ILE A 317 22.85 -15.84 48.97
C ILE A 317 23.49 -14.51 49.40
N ILE A 318 23.85 -13.63 48.45
CA ILE A 318 24.38 -12.29 48.75
C ILE A 318 23.36 -11.46 49.54
N LEU A 319 22.07 -11.60 49.24
CA LEU A 319 21.00 -10.90 49.94
C LEU A 319 20.85 -11.36 51.41
N ILE A 320 20.99 -12.66 51.66
CA ILE A 320 20.83 -13.26 53.00
C ILE A 320 22.09 -13.08 53.85
N SER A 321 23.26 -13.43 53.28
CA SER A 321 24.54 -13.52 54.01
C SER A 321 25.36 -12.22 53.97
N GLY A 322 24.95 -11.25 53.15
CA GLY A 322 25.70 -10.02 52.90
C GLY A 322 26.79 -10.17 51.83
N PRO A 323 27.30 -9.04 51.28
CA PRO A 323 28.23 -9.06 50.17
C PRO A 323 29.65 -9.43 50.63
N THR A 324 30.13 -10.60 50.22
CA THR A 324 31.56 -10.96 50.29
C THR A 324 32.22 -10.75 48.94
N LYS A 325 33.50 -10.35 48.93
CA LYS A 325 34.24 -10.08 47.68
C LYS A 325 34.21 -11.27 46.71
N ASN A 326 34.35 -12.50 47.23
CA ASN A 326 34.38 -13.72 46.42
C ASN A 326 33.01 -14.00 45.77
N LEU A 327 31.91 -13.81 46.51
CA LEU A 327 30.57 -13.98 45.95
C LEU A 327 30.27 -12.94 44.86
N CYS A 328 30.66 -11.69 45.08
CA CYS A 328 30.49 -10.65 44.06
C CYS A 328 31.26 -10.97 42.78
N ILE A 329 32.53 -11.40 42.88
CA ILE A 329 33.33 -11.80 41.71
C ILE A 329 32.67 -12.97 40.98
N SER A 330 32.18 -13.99 41.70
CA SER A 330 31.50 -15.14 41.10
C SER A 330 30.23 -14.75 40.35
N PHE A 331 29.44 -13.83 40.91
CA PHE A 331 28.25 -13.28 40.27
C PHE A 331 28.60 -12.56 38.95
N TYR A 332 29.64 -11.73 38.94
CA TYR A 332 30.07 -11.03 37.73
C TYR A 332 30.54 -11.98 36.62
N ILE A 333 31.25 -13.05 36.96
CA ILE A 333 31.69 -14.07 36.00
C ILE A 333 30.48 -14.80 35.39
N LEU A 334 29.50 -15.18 36.22
CA LEU A 334 28.28 -15.83 35.71
C LEU A 334 27.42 -14.88 34.86
N LYS A 335 27.34 -13.59 35.24
CA LYS A 335 26.61 -12.61 34.44
C LYS A 335 27.31 -12.31 33.12
N SER A 336 28.64 -12.25 33.08
CA SER A 336 29.37 -12.06 31.81
C SER A 336 29.21 -13.26 30.88
N LEU A 337 29.18 -14.49 31.40
CA LEU A 337 28.86 -15.69 30.63
C LEU A 337 27.43 -15.64 30.05
N SER A 338 26.48 -15.03 30.77
CA SER A 338 25.12 -14.83 30.26
C SER A 338 25.02 -13.88 29.07
N LEU A 339 26.06 -13.09 28.75
CA LEU A 339 26.09 -12.25 27.53
C LEU A 339 26.18 -13.08 26.24
N ILE A 340 26.61 -14.34 26.33
CA ILE A 340 26.57 -15.28 25.19
C ILE A 340 25.13 -15.43 24.68
N GLU A 341 24.14 -15.29 25.55
CA GLU A 341 22.73 -15.28 25.18
C GLU A 341 22.36 -14.18 24.19
N CYS A 342 22.92 -12.98 24.34
CA CYS A 342 22.75 -11.89 23.39
C CYS A 342 23.15 -12.31 21.98
N ILE A 343 24.26 -13.04 21.87
CA ILE A 343 24.76 -13.53 20.59
C ILE A 343 23.80 -14.58 20.04
N VAL A 344 23.37 -15.53 20.86
CA VAL A 344 22.45 -16.60 20.46
C VAL A 344 21.09 -16.03 20.01
N LEU A 345 20.50 -15.13 20.78
CA LEU A 345 19.23 -14.46 20.44
C LEU A 345 19.36 -13.62 19.17
N CYS A 346 20.47 -12.88 19.01
CA CYS A 346 20.76 -12.16 17.77
C CYS A 346 20.80 -13.10 16.56
N LEU A 347 21.40 -14.29 16.70
CA LEU A 347 21.48 -15.29 15.63
C LEU A 347 20.10 -15.86 15.27
N PHE A 348 19.25 -16.14 16.26
CA PHE A 348 17.87 -16.57 16.02
C PHE A 348 17.01 -15.49 15.33
N LEU A 349 17.33 -14.21 15.54
CA LEU A 349 16.60 -13.09 14.94
C LEU A 349 16.88 -12.91 13.44
N ILE A 350 17.97 -13.48 12.92
CA ILE A 350 18.40 -13.31 11.52
C ILE A 350 17.35 -13.84 10.54
N GLU A 351 16.81 -15.03 10.79
CA GLU A 351 15.90 -15.71 9.87
C GLU A 351 14.50 -15.04 9.79
N PRO A 352 13.84 -14.71 10.92
CA PRO A 352 12.62 -13.90 10.91
C PRO A 352 12.81 -12.55 10.21
N LEU A 353 13.96 -11.91 10.46
CA LEU A 353 14.26 -10.59 9.89
C LEU A 353 14.48 -10.68 8.37
N GLN A 354 15.09 -11.76 7.87
CA GLN A 354 15.20 -12.02 6.44
C GLN A 354 13.85 -12.31 5.79
N LEU A 355 13.01 -13.15 6.39
CA LEU A 355 11.68 -13.45 5.87
C LEU A 355 10.81 -12.19 5.84
N PHE A 356 10.89 -11.36 6.88
CA PHE A 356 10.24 -10.06 6.91
C PHE A 356 10.72 -9.16 5.77
N VAL A 357 12.03 -9.07 5.55
CA VAL A 357 12.62 -8.29 4.46
C VAL A 357 12.21 -8.82 3.09
N ASP A 358 12.24 -10.13 2.88
CA ASP A 358 11.79 -10.77 1.64
C ASP A 358 10.29 -10.54 1.41
N TYR A 359 9.45 -10.64 2.45
CA TYR A 359 8.04 -10.31 2.40
C TYR A 359 7.81 -8.84 2.01
N MET A 360 8.52 -7.91 2.64
CA MET A 360 8.42 -6.48 2.35
C MET A 360 8.86 -6.16 0.92
N LEU A 361 9.95 -6.78 0.45
CA LEU A 361 10.43 -6.63 -0.92
C LEU A 361 9.44 -7.21 -1.94
N ASN A 362 8.90 -8.40 -1.69
CA ASN A 362 7.90 -9.02 -2.57
C ASN A 362 6.62 -8.20 -2.63
N ARG A 363 6.13 -7.73 -1.48
CA ARG A 363 4.97 -6.84 -1.39
C ARG A 363 5.20 -5.54 -2.16
N TYR A 364 6.39 -4.96 -2.03
CA TYR A 364 6.75 -3.76 -2.78
C TYR A 364 6.78 -4.00 -4.29
N VAL A 365 7.30 -5.15 -4.74
CA VAL A 365 7.32 -5.53 -6.17
C VAL A 365 5.90 -5.74 -6.69
N SER A 366 5.05 -6.46 -5.95
CA SER A 366 3.63 -6.65 -6.29
C SER A 366 2.90 -5.31 -6.42
N ILE A 367 3.01 -4.43 -5.43
CA ILE A 367 2.39 -3.10 -5.50
C ILE A 367 2.90 -2.29 -6.71
N SER A 368 4.20 -2.36 -7.00
CA SER A 368 4.79 -1.66 -8.16
C SER A 368 4.26 -2.22 -9.48
N TYR A 369 4.04 -3.53 -9.55
CA TYR A 369 3.47 -4.20 -10.72
C TYR A 369 2.01 -3.79 -10.93
N ASP A 370 1.19 -3.83 -9.87
CA ASP A 370 -0.23 -3.46 -9.94
C ASP A 370 -0.41 -1.99 -10.38
N ILE A 371 0.42 -1.08 -9.87
CA ILE A 371 0.43 0.33 -10.27
C ILE A 371 0.81 0.47 -11.76
N GLY A 372 1.84 -0.24 -12.22
CA GLY A 372 2.27 -0.22 -13.62
C GLY A 372 1.20 -0.79 -14.56
N LEU A 373 0.58 -1.90 -14.18
CA LEU A 373 -0.49 -2.54 -14.95
C LEU A 373 -1.73 -1.64 -15.05
N ALA A 374 -2.15 -1.04 -13.93
CA ALA A 374 -3.29 -0.12 -13.92
C ALA A 374 -3.03 1.13 -14.77
N TYR A 375 -1.79 1.63 -14.77
CA TYR A 375 -1.38 2.74 -15.64
C TYR A 375 -1.51 2.36 -17.13
N ILE A 376 -0.90 1.25 -17.56
CA ILE A 376 -0.94 0.81 -18.95
C ILE A 376 -2.38 0.53 -19.39
N SER A 377 -3.16 -0.16 -18.56
CA SER A 377 -4.58 -0.42 -18.83
C SER A 377 -5.38 0.87 -19.01
N SER A 378 -5.09 1.90 -18.20
CA SER A 378 -5.75 3.20 -18.34
C SER A 378 -5.37 3.92 -19.63
N GLU A 379 -4.11 3.85 -20.07
CA GLU A 379 -3.68 4.43 -21.35
C GLU A 379 -4.37 3.76 -22.53
N GLU A 380 -4.45 2.42 -22.53
CA GLU A 380 -5.16 1.68 -23.58
C GLU A 380 -6.64 2.05 -23.65
N GLN A 381 -7.30 2.21 -22.50
CA GLN A 381 -8.71 2.60 -22.44
C GLN A 381 -8.92 4.04 -22.94
N VAL A 382 -8.02 4.96 -22.56
CA VAL A 382 -8.06 6.33 -23.05
C VAL A 382 -7.82 6.39 -24.56
N LEU A 383 -6.85 5.63 -25.10
CA LEU A 383 -6.60 5.55 -26.55
C LEU A 383 -7.83 5.07 -27.32
N LYS A 384 -8.55 4.06 -26.82
CA LYS A 384 -9.81 3.58 -27.42
C LYS A 384 -10.90 4.66 -27.45
N ILE A 385 -10.93 5.56 -26.48
CA ILE A 385 -11.91 6.64 -26.39
C ILE A 385 -11.51 7.83 -27.27
N ILE A 386 -10.21 8.14 -27.37
CA ILE A 386 -9.71 9.26 -28.18
C ILE A 386 -10.14 9.16 -29.64
N HIS A 387 -10.07 7.97 -30.25
CA HIS A 387 -10.51 7.78 -31.63
C HIS A 387 -12.00 8.14 -31.84
N ARG A 388 -12.85 7.85 -30.87
CA ARG A 388 -14.28 8.20 -30.91
C ARG A 388 -14.53 9.70 -30.73
N LEU A 389 -13.59 10.44 -30.14
CA LEU A 389 -13.66 11.89 -30.04
C LEU A 389 -13.26 12.59 -31.35
N THR A 390 -12.41 11.96 -32.16
CA THR A 390 -11.94 12.51 -33.45
C THR A 390 -12.85 12.18 -34.64
N ASP A 391 -13.57 11.06 -34.62
CA ASP A 391 -14.34 10.59 -35.79
C ASP A 391 -15.65 11.36 -36.05
N ASN A 392 -16.10 12.21 -35.12
CA ASN A 392 -17.22 13.14 -35.38
C ASN A 392 -16.89 14.21 -36.45
N GLY A 393 -15.65 14.26 -36.96
CA GLY A 393 -15.22 15.12 -38.06
C GLY A 393 -15.17 14.44 -39.44
N LYS A 394 -15.48 13.13 -39.56
CA LYS A 394 -15.35 12.36 -40.82
C LYS A 394 -16.66 11.90 -41.45
N HIS A 395 -17.77 12.58 -41.15
CA HIS A 395 -18.93 12.56 -42.03
C HIS A 395 -18.92 13.85 -42.86
N THR A 396 -18.02 13.88 -43.85
CA THR A 396 -18.05 14.79 -45.00
C THR A 396 -18.25 13.97 -46.25
#